data_AF-A0A1V5ZMW3-F1
#
_entry.id   AF-A0A1V5ZMW3-F1
#
_cell.length_a   1.000
_cell.length_b   1.000
_cell.length_c   1.000
_cell.angle_alpha   90.00
_cell.angle_beta   90.00
_cell.angle_gamma   90.00
#
_symmetry.space_group_name_H-M   'P 1'
#
loop_
_entity.id
_entity.type
_entity.pdbx_description
1 polymer ?
#
loop_
_entity_poly.entity_id
_entity_poly.type
_entity_poly.pdbx_seq_one_letter_code
_entity_poly.pdbx_strand_id
1 'polypeptide(L)'
;MISCGTAQALTGELIRGTLEEKDAARLRGHLQTCRECRAEFDLESRLVRTGARAPVYHPPGDFAARVVERWQGETAKAMLDPAEIVRKVLADALKAAYAPLCAAYVPVIRETWTTLAGAREALREASGVVREVLKDLMWGRFVLKTT
;
A
#
# COMPACT_ATOMS: atom_id res chain seq x y z
N MET A 1 -2.84 -44.97 -8.48
CA MET A 1 -2.89 -43.78 -9.35
C MET A 1 -2.40 -42.61 -8.52
N ILE A 2 -1.46 -41.79 -9.01
CA ILE A 2 -0.90 -40.66 -8.23
C ILE A 2 -1.85 -39.44 -8.28
N SER A 3 -1.76 -38.54 -7.30
CA SER A 3 -2.55 -37.31 -7.24
C SER A 3 -1.97 -36.23 -8.17
N CYS A 4 -2.76 -35.20 -8.52
CA CYS A 4 -2.29 -34.08 -9.34
C CYS A 4 -1.10 -33.34 -8.69
N GLY A 5 -1.12 -33.13 -7.38
CA GLY A 5 -0.01 -32.48 -6.67
C GLY A 5 1.29 -33.30 -6.73
N THR A 6 1.19 -34.63 -6.62
CA THR A 6 2.35 -35.52 -6.84
C THR A 6 2.79 -35.51 -8.31
N ALA A 7 1.85 -35.45 -9.26
CA ALA A 7 2.18 -35.37 -10.67
C ALA A 7 2.95 -34.08 -11.00
N GLN A 8 2.51 -32.94 -10.48
CA GLN A 8 3.17 -31.63 -10.64
C GLN A 8 4.59 -31.65 -10.07
N ALA A 9 4.78 -32.20 -8.86
CA ALA A 9 6.10 -32.30 -8.25
C ALA A 9 7.10 -33.12 -9.08
N LEU A 10 6.63 -34.18 -9.76
CA LEU A 10 7.47 -35.08 -10.56
C LEU A 10 7.67 -34.61 -12.01
N THR A 11 6.90 -33.62 -12.48
CA THR A 11 6.89 -33.15 -13.87
C THR A 11 8.26 -32.61 -14.30
N GLY A 12 8.90 -31.80 -13.46
CA GLY A 12 10.22 -31.22 -13.74
C GLY A 12 11.32 -32.26 -13.90
N GLU A 13 11.32 -33.31 -13.06
CA GLU A 13 12.29 -34.40 -13.12
C GLU A 13 12.09 -35.28 -14.36
N LEU A 14 10.83 -35.53 -14.74
CA LEU A 14 10.50 -36.27 -15.96
C LEU A 14 11.01 -35.52 -17.21
N ILE A 15 10.83 -34.19 -17.26
CA ILE A 15 11.28 -33.37 -18.39
C ILE A 15 12.80 -33.33 -18.50
N ARG A 16 13.51 -33.31 -17.36
CA ARG A 16 14.98 -33.33 -17.31
C ARG A 16 15.57 -34.73 -17.53
N GLY A 17 14.74 -35.76 -17.57
CA GLY A 17 15.18 -37.15 -17.71
C GLY A 17 15.89 -37.71 -16.48
N THR A 18 15.63 -37.12 -15.30
CA THR A 18 16.25 -37.53 -14.03
C THR A 18 15.31 -38.36 -13.14
N LEU A 19 14.06 -38.54 -13.57
CA LEU A 19 13.04 -39.27 -12.83
C LEU A 19 13.24 -40.79 -12.94
N GLU A 20 13.21 -41.48 -11.80
CA GLU A 20 13.25 -42.94 -11.72
C GLU A 20 12.14 -43.59 -12.56
N GLU A 21 12.46 -44.68 -13.28
CA GLU A 21 11.56 -45.25 -14.31
C GLU A 21 10.22 -45.71 -13.73
N LYS A 22 10.20 -46.17 -12.47
CA LYS A 22 8.97 -46.58 -11.78
C LYS A 22 8.00 -45.40 -11.59
N ASP A 23 8.52 -44.23 -11.23
CA ASP A 23 7.71 -43.04 -11.01
C ASP A 23 7.40 -42.32 -12.32
N ALA A 24 8.30 -42.41 -13.31
CA ALA A 24 8.02 -41.99 -14.68
C ALA A 24 6.83 -42.75 -15.28
N ALA A 25 6.75 -44.07 -15.11
CA ALA A 25 5.62 -44.87 -15.58
C ALA A 25 4.29 -44.46 -14.90
N ARG A 26 4.32 -44.20 -13.58
CA ARG A 26 3.15 -43.73 -12.82
C ARG A 26 2.68 -42.36 -13.27
N LEU A 27 3.61 -41.43 -13.49
CA LEU A 27 3.32 -40.09 -13.98
C LEU A 27 2.74 -40.14 -15.41
N ARG A 28 3.36 -40.89 -16.32
CA ARG A 28 2.84 -41.10 -17.69
C ARG A 28 1.41 -41.65 -17.66
N GLY A 29 1.12 -42.59 -16.77
CA GLY A 29 -0.23 -43.13 -16.57
C GLY A 29 -1.23 -42.05 -16.10
N HIS A 30 -0.82 -41.14 -15.21
CA HIS A 30 -1.67 -40.02 -14.77
C HIS A 30 -1.90 -39.00 -15.90
N LEU A 31 -0.87 -38.66 -16.69
CA LEU A 31 -0.98 -37.71 -17.81
C LEU A 31 -1.91 -38.22 -18.93
N GLN A 32 -2.14 -39.53 -19.03
CA GLN A 32 -3.12 -40.09 -19.96
C GLN A 32 -4.57 -39.83 -19.52
N THR A 33 -4.82 -39.70 -18.23
CA THR A 33 -6.18 -39.58 -17.67
C THR A 33 -6.53 -38.16 -17.23
N CYS A 34 -5.55 -37.37 -16.79
CA CYS A 34 -5.75 -36.00 -16.32
C CYS A 34 -5.39 -34.98 -17.41
N ARG A 35 -6.39 -34.29 -17.96
CA ARG A 35 -6.20 -33.25 -18.99
C ARG A 35 -5.40 -32.04 -18.49
N GLU A 36 -5.60 -31.63 -17.23
CA GLU A 36 -4.95 -30.46 -16.65
C GLU A 36 -3.44 -30.69 -16.52
N CYS A 37 -3.04 -31.77 -15.86
CA CYS A 37 -1.63 -32.13 -15.72
C CYS A 37 -0.96 -32.39 -17.08
N ARG A 38 -1.71 -32.91 -18.07
CA ARG A 38 -1.20 -33.06 -19.43
C ARG A 38 -0.91 -31.73 -20.11
N ALA A 39 -1.82 -30.76 -19.99
CA ALA A 39 -1.64 -29.43 -20.58
C ALA A 39 -0.43 -28.70 -19.96
N GLU A 40 -0.27 -28.82 -18.64
CA GLU A 40 0.87 -28.28 -17.90
C GLU A 40 2.20 -28.92 -18.35
N PHE A 41 2.26 -30.25 -18.39
CA PHE A 41 3.43 -30.99 -18.88
C PHE A 41 3.80 -30.60 -20.33
N ASP A 42 2.81 -30.48 -21.22
CA ASP A 42 3.03 -30.08 -22.61
C ASP A 42 3.60 -28.67 -22.73
N LEU A 43 3.14 -27.74 -21.88
CA LEU A 43 3.63 -26.37 -21.84
C LEU A 43 5.08 -26.31 -21.34
N GLU A 44 5.37 -26.95 -20.21
CA GLU A 44 6.73 -27.00 -19.67
C GLU A 44 7.71 -27.68 -20.64
N SER A 45 7.30 -28.80 -21.25
CA SER A 45 8.10 -29.50 -22.26
C SER A 45 8.40 -28.63 -23.48
N ARG A 46 7.47 -27.75 -23.89
CA ARG A 46 7.71 -26.77 -24.96
C ARG A 46 8.72 -25.71 -24.54
N LEU A 47 8.64 -25.20 -23.31
CA LEU A 47 9.60 -24.22 -22.79
C LEU A 47 11.02 -24.80 -22.76
N VAL A 48 11.19 -26.02 -22.25
CA VAL A 48 12.50 -26.68 -22.22
C VAL A 48 13.06 -26.92 -23.62
N ARG A 49 12.24 -27.39 -24.58
CA ARG A 49 12.68 -27.53 -25.98
C ARG A 49 13.06 -26.19 -26.62
N THR A 50 12.37 -25.12 -26.27
CA THR A 50 12.68 -23.77 -26.78
C THR A 50 14.00 -23.28 -26.20
N GLY A 51 14.22 -23.45 -24.89
CA GLY A 51 15.47 -23.12 -24.21
C GLY A 51 16.65 -23.95 -24.72
N ALA A 52 16.45 -25.25 -24.99
CA ALA A 52 17.49 -26.12 -25.55
C ALA A 52 17.94 -25.73 -26.96
N ARG A 53 17.09 -25.00 -27.71
CA ARG A 53 17.41 -24.46 -29.04
C ARG A 53 17.87 -23.01 -29.00
N ALA A 54 17.91 -22.40 -27.82
CA ALA A 54 18.40 -21.04 -27.69
C ALA A 54 19.90 -21.01 -28.03
N PRO A 55 20.37 -20.00 -28.78
CA PRO A 55 21.79 -19.85 -29.04
C PRO A 55 22.51 -19.68 -27.71
N VAL A 56 23.46 -20.58 -27.43
CA VAL A 56 24.35 -20.48 -26.27
C VAL A 56 25.37 -19.38 -26.55
N TYR A 57 25.01 -18.15 -26.22
CA TYR A 57 25.94 -17.04 -26.28
C TYR A 57 26.98 -17.20 -25.17
N HIS A 58 28.25 -17.32 -25.54
CA HIS A 58 29.33 -17.27 -24.56
C HIS A 58 29.58 -15.80 -24.24
N PRO A 59 29.22 -15.35 -23.03
CA PRO A 59 29.47 -13.97 -22.68
C PRO A 59 30.98 -13.73 -22.61
N PRO A 60 31.44 -12.49 -22.88
CA PRO A 60 32.81 -12.08 -22.58
C PRO A 60 33.23 -12.44 -21.14
N GLY A 61 34.50 -12.77 -20.90
CA GLY A 61 34.97 -13.23 -19.59
C GLY A 61 34.75 -12.23 -18.44
N ASP A 62 34.58 -10.94 -18.75
CA ASP A 62 34.29 -9.85 -17.82
C ASP A 62 32.79 -9.62 -17.60
N PHE A 63 31.89 -10.32 -18.32
CA PHE A 63 30.46 -10.08 -18.27
C PHE A 63 29.89 -10.21 -16.86
N ALA A 64 30.28 -11.25 -16.11
CA ALA A 64 29.84 -11.44 -14.74
C ALA A 64 30.28 -10.26 -13.85
N ALA A 65 31.51 -9.77 -14.01
CA ALA A 65 32.02 -8.62 -13.28
C ALA A 65 31.21 -7.35 -13.60
N ARG A 66 30.92 -7.08 -14.89
CA ARG A 66 30.10 -5.94 -15.30
C ARG A 66 28.67 -5.99 -14.79
N VAL A 67 28.06 -7.18 -14.75
CA VAL A 67 26.70 -7.37 -14.21
C VAL A 67 26.70 -7.11 -12.71
N VAL A 68 27.68 -7.63 -11.97
CA VAL A 68 27.81 -7.39 -10.53
C VAL A 68 28.04 -5.92 -10.23
N GLU A 69 28.97 -5.27 -10.94
CA GLU A 69 29.27 -3.85 -10.80
C GLU A 69 28.02 -2.99 -11.06
N ARG A 70 27.29 -3.28 -12.14
CA ARG A 70 26.04 -2.59 -12.45
C ARG A 70 24.97 -2.81 -11.37
N TRP A 71 24.79 -4.05 -10.93
CA TRP A 71 23.80 -4.39 -9.92
C TRP A 71 24.13 -3.73 -8.58
N GLN A 72 25.39 -3.70 -8.18
CA GLN A 72 25.86 -2.99 -6.98
C GLN A 72 25.70 -1.47 -7.10
N GLY A 73 25.98 -0.89 -8.27
CA GLY A 73 25.77 0.54 -8.53
C GLY A 73 24.30 0.96 -8.53
N GLU A 74 23.39 0.09 -8.99
CA GLU A 74 21.95 0.32 -8.98
C GLU A 74 21.32 0.06 -7.60
N THR A 75 21.73 -1.00 -6.90
CA THR A 75 21.24 -1.31 -5.53
C THR A 75 21.71 -0.30 -4.50
N ALA A 76 22.94 0.19 -4.59
CA ALA A 76 23.44 1.26 -3.72
C ALA A 76 22.66 2.58 -3.89
N LYS A 77 22.09 2.84 -5.07
CA LYS A 77 21.22 4.00 -5.32
C LYS A 77 19.76 3.79 -4.88
N ALA A 78 19.31 2.53 -4.83
CA ALA A 78 17.93 2.18 -4.48
C ALA A 78 17.74 1.87 -2.99
N MET A 79 18.81 1.61 -2.23
CA MET A 79 18.73 1.50 -0.78
C MET A 79 18.44 2.87 -0.17
N LEU A 80 17.21 3.04 0.32
CA LEU A 80 16.85 4.15 1.21
C LEU A 80 17.91 4.23 2.33
N ASP A 81 18.37 5.44 2.61
CA ASP A 81 19.26 5.71 3.74
C ASP A 81 18.63 5.09 5.01
N PRO A 82 19.36 4.25 5.77
CA PRO A 82 18.87 3.70 7.03
C PRO A 82 18.24 4.75 7.96
N ALA A 83 18.75 5.98 7.97
CA ALA A 83 18.19 7.08 8.76
C ALA A 83 16.83 7.56 8.24
N GLU A 84 16.57 7.45 6.94
CA GLU A 84 15.27 7.75 6.33
C GLU A 84 14.24 6.67 6.66
N ILE A 85 14.64 5.39 6.63
CA ILE A 85 13.79 4.26 7.03
C ILE A 85 13.36 4.42 8.50
N VAL A 86 14.33 4.67 9.40
CA VAL A 86 14.05 4.85 10.83
C VAL A 86 13.13 6.05 11.09
N ARG A 87 13.36 7.19 10.41
CA ARG A 87 12.48 8.36 10.52
C ARG A 87 11.05 8.05 10.11
N LYS A 88 10.86 7.36 8.97
CA LYS A 88 9.54 7.02 8.47
C LYS A 88 8.79 6.08 9.42
N VAL A 89 9.45 5.03 9.88
CA VAL A 89 8.86 4.08 10.84
C VAL A 89 8.48 4.77 12.15
N LEU A 90 9.35 5.65 12.67
CA LEU A 90 9.05 6.40 13.89
C LEU A 90 7.87 7.36 13.70
N ALA A 91 7.82 8.07 12.57
CA ALA A 91 6.72 8.99 12.26
C ALA A 91 5.38 8.26 12.15
N ASP A 92 5.36 7.12 11.46
CA ASP A 92 4.15 6.31 11.30
C ASP A 92 3.70 5.71 12.64
N ALA A 93 4.63 5.23 13.47
CA ALA A 93 4.34 4.72 14.81
C ALA A 93 3.77 5.80 15.73
N LEU A 94 4.36 7.00 15.74
CA LEU A 94 3.84 8.14 16.49
C LEU A 94 2.44 8.52 16.01
N LYS A 95 2.22 8.59 14.69
CA LYS A 95 0.90 8.91 14.13
C LYS A 95 -0.14 7.88 14.55
N ALA A 96 0.19 6.59 14.53
CA ALA A 96 -0.71 5.53 14.97
C ALA A 96 -1.02 5.63 16.48
N ALA A 97 -0.03 5.93 17.32
CA ALA A 97 -0.21 6.08 18.76
C ALA A 97 -1.10 7.28 19.13
N TYR A 98 -0.96 8.40 18.41
CA TYR A 98 -1.75 9.62 18.66
C TYR A 98 -3.12 9.62 17.97
N ALA A 99 -3.34 8.83 16.92
CA ALA A 99 -4.60 8.75 16.20
C ALA A 99 -5.85 8.59 17.09
N PRO A 100 -5.91 7.67 18.08
CA PRO A 100 -7.09 7.52 18.95
C PRO A 100 -7.31 8.75 19.85
N LEU A 101 -6.23 9.39 20.32
CA LEU A 101 -6.34 10.63 21.11
C LEU A 101 -6.86 11.77 20.25
N CYS A 102 -6.35 11.93 19.04
CA CYS A 102 -6.86 12.92 18.09
C CYS A 102 -8.34 12.67 17.77
N ALA A 103 -8.74 11.42 17.52
CA ALA A 103 -10.13 11.07 17.23
C ALA A 103 -11.07 11.41 18.40
N ALA A 104 -10.62 11.26 19.64
CA ALA A 104 -11.39 11.60 20.83
C ALA A 104 -11.46 13.11 21.09
N TYR A 105 -10.33 13.81 21.02
CA TYR A 105 -10.23 15.21 21.46
C TYR A 105 -10.55 16.23 20.37
N VAL A 106 -10.28 15.96 19.10
CA VAL A 106 -10.51 16.92 18.01
C VAL A 106 -11.98 17.35 17.87
N PRO A 107 -12.98 16.44 17.96
CA PRO A 107 -14.39 16.82 17.93
C PRO A 107 -14.77 17.73 19.10
N VAL A 108 -14.33 17.37 20.31
CA VAL A 108 -14.58 18.16 21.53
C VAL A 108 -14.00 19.55 21.38
N ILE A 109 -12.73 19.67 20.98
CA ILE A 109 -12.09 20.96 20.74
C ILE A 109 -12.88 21.78 19.72
N ARG A 110 -13.30 21.18 18.61
CA ARG A 110 -14.07 21.85 17.56
C ARG A 110 -15.41 22.37 18.09
N GLU A 111 -16.15 21.54 18.81
CA GLU A 111 -17.43 21.91 19.43
C GLU A 111 -17.25 23.05 20.43
N THR A 112 -16.21 22.98 21.27
CA THR A 112 -15.92 24.02 22.25
C THR A 112 -15.65 25.36 21.57
N TRP A 113 -14.86 25.36 20.48
CA TRP A 113 -14.59 26.56 19.68
C TRP A 113 -15.84 27.11 19.01
N THR A 114 -16.71 26.26 18.46
CA THR A 114 -17.98 26.71 17.85
C THR A 114 -18.91 27.33 18.89
N THR A 115 -18.99 26.74 20.09
CA THR A 115 -19.81 27.27 21.18
C THR A 115 -19.28 28.62 21.67
N LEU A 116 -17.96 28.76 21.84
CA LEU A 116 -17.34 30.03 22.19
C LEU A 116 -17.56 31.11 21.12
N ALA A 117 -17.48 30.75 19.84
CA ALA A 117 -17.76 31.67 18.74
C ALA A 117 -19.22 32.15 18.76
N GLY A 118 -20.18 31.25 18.97
CA GLY A 118 -21.59 31.58 19.08
C GLY A 118 -21.90 32.46 20.30
N ALA A 119 -21.33 32.14 21.46
CA ALA A 119 -21.48 32.95 22.67
C ALA A 119 -20.93 34.38 22.48
N ARG A 120 -19.80 34.52 21.77
CA ARG A 120 -19.23 35.82 21.43
C ARG A 120 -20.14 36.64 20.53
N GLU A 121 -20.79 36.01 19.55
CA GLU A 121 -21.72 36.69 18.65
C GLU A 121 -22.99 37.13 19.40
N ALA A 122 -23.56 36.27 20.24
CA ALA A 122 -24.71 36.61 21.08
C ALA A 122 -24.42 37.80 22.02
N LEU A 123 -23.23 37.83 22.64
CA LEU A 123 -22.80 38.97 23.45
C LEU A 123 -22.67 40.25 22.62
N ARG A 124 -22.18 40.14 21.38
CA ARG A 124 -22.07 41.26 20.46
C ARG A 124 -23.43 41.81 20.08
N GLU A 125 -24.40 40.96 19.74
CA GLU A 125 -25.77 41.36 19.43
C GLU A 125 -26.44 42.03 20.64
N ALA A 126 -26.37 41.40 21.82
CA ALA A 126 -26.91 41.96 23.06
C ALA A 126 -26.30 43.34 23.38
N SER A 127 -24.98 43.50 23.20
CA SER A 127 -24.32 44.78 23.37
C SER A 127 -24.80 45.85 22.38
N GLY A 128 -25.12 45.44 21.14
CA GLY A 128 -25.71 46.30 20.13
C GLY A 128 -27.11 46.78 20.54
N VAL A 129 -27.96 45.88 21.00
CA VAL A 129 -29.31 46.21 21.50
C VAL A 129 -29.24 47.18 22.67
N VAL A 130 -28.40 46.89 23.68
CA VAL A 130 -28.21 47.78 24.84
C VAL A 130 -27.74 49.16 24.40
N ARG A 131 -26.81 49.23 23.45
CA ARG A 131 -26.31 50.50 22.91
C ARG A 131 -27.40 51.29 22.19
N GLU A 132 -28.24 50.67 21.36
CA GLU A 132 -29.34 51.36 20.69
C GLU A 132 -30.41 51.83 21.70
N VAL A 133 -30.78 51.00 22.68
CA VAL A 133 -31.70 51.40 23.76
C VAL A 133 -31.13 52.60 24.56
N LEU A 134 -29.84 52.60 24.87
CA LEU A 134 -29.20 53.73 25.54
C LEU A 134 -29.20 54.99 24.66
N LYS A 135 -28.97 54.87 23.35
CA LYS A 135 -29.10 56.00 22.44
C LYS A 135 -30.53 56.52 22.42
N ASP A 136 -31.53 55.67 22.30
CA ASP A 136 -32.94 56.08 22.29
C ASP A 136 -33.35 56.73 23.61
N LEU A 137 -32.86 56.25 24.75
CA LEU A 137 -33.10 56.88 26.05
C LEU A 137 -32.40 58.23 26.21
N MET A 138 -31.16 58.36 25.73
CA MET A 138 -30.41 59.60 25.85
C MET A 138 -30.81 60.66 24.82
N TRP A 139 -31.21 60.25 23.61
CA TRP A 139 -31.53 61.14 22.49
C TRP A 139 -33.04 61.23 22.20
N GLY A 140 -33.82 60.18 22.41
CA GLY A 140 -35.29 60.20 22.27
C GLY A 140 -35.97 61.05 23.34
N ARG A 141 -35.32 61.26 24.49
CA ARG A 141 -35.78 62.22 25.52
C ARG A 141 -35.56 63.68 25.12
N PHE A 142 -34.78 63.95 24.07
CA PHE A 142 -34.58 65.30 23.52
C PHE A 142 -35.55 65.65 22.39
N VAL A 143 -36.39 64.72 21.91
CA VAL A 143 -37.50 65.02 20.98
C VAL A 143 -38.78 65.29 21.78
N LEU A 144 -38.69 66.17 22.78
CA LEU A 144 -39.87 66.81 23.35
C LEU A 144 -40.29 67.92 22.39
N LYS A 145 -41.37 67.61 21.64
CA LYS A 145 -42.17 68.49 20.78
C LYS A 145 -41.97 69.98 21.05
N THR A 146 -41.32 70.67 20.13
CA THR A 146 -41.54 72.10 19.91
C THR A 146 -42.83 72.27 19.10
N THR A 147 -43.96 72.30 19.79
CA THR A 147 -45.22 72.90 19.31
C THR A 147 -45.87 73.62 20.46
#